data_AF-A0A6N8TGX9-F1
#
_entry.id   AF-A0A6N8TGX9-F1
#
_cell.length_a   1.000
_cell.length_b   1.000
_cell.length_c   1.000
_cell.angle_alpha   90.00
_cell.angle_beta   90.00
_cell.angle_gamma   90.00
#
_symmetry.space_group_name_H-M   'P 1'
#
loop_
_entity.id
_entity.type
_entity.pdbx_description
1 polymer ?
#
loop_
_entity_poly.entity_id
_entity_poly.type
_entity_poly.pdbx_seq_one_letter_code
_entity_poly.pdbx_strand_id
1 'polypeptide(L)'
;MARFLPVSLTTILVELADLDETLALFAALQADPIDGIAEMVPAARTLMIGFRSEKVTPAALAARIATYDLSAKIAPSEHLVEIPVRYDGEDLADVAALTGLAVDEVIRRHTQSEFTVAFCGFAPGFGYLVGGDPALHVPRRKSPRTRIPAGSVALAGAFSGVYPQASPGGWQIIGTTPVKMWDIDREPGALFQPGYRVRFFDMAAAGKTISIPQATPRRERVVAPEAPQFRVRATPMPAVFQDRGRFGQTGQGVSASGALDRAAFNAANRIVGNPAGTPALELTLGGFSFESSTRAVIGLAGAALTVTVRDAAGRSRDFPTYAPISLEPGDVVTMGHPQKGMRAYLAVRGGFDVAPVLGSASTDTLAVVGPEPVTMGSVLALKEESMGLASVSLDELPAFDLPAAGDVVTLDVVLGPRTEWFTQKGIETLTGQIWKVTPQSNRVGIRLAGAVPLERRDSAELPSEGTATGAIQVPHSGQPVLFLADHPLTGGYPVIGAVADHHLDLAGQIPVNASIRFRPVGPFAEIAAQTGGAP
;
A
#
# COMPACT_ATOMS: atom_id res chain seq x y z
N MET A 1 6.26 -13.45 -26.14
CA MET A 1 4.81 -13.71 -26.00
C MET A 1 4.46 -13.50 -24.55
N ALA A 2 3.49 -12.65 -24.25
CA ALA A 2 3.12 -12.31 -22.88
C ALA A 2 2.56 -13.53 -22.13
N ARG A 3 2.89 -13.65 -20.84
CA ARG A 3 2.26 -14.61 -19.92
C ARG A 3 1.24 -13.88 -19.06
N PHE A 4 0.10 -14.51 -18.79
CA PHE A 4 -0.95 -13.96 -17.96
C PHE A 4 -1.08 -14.81 -16.69
N LEU A 5 -0.68 -14.24 -15.56
CA LEU A 5 -0.57 -14.98 -14.30
C LEU A 5 -1.68 -14.54 -13.35
N PRO A 6 -2.36 -15.49 -12.67
CA PRO A 6 -3.34 -15.13 -11.64
C PRO A 6 -2.64 -14.52 -10.43
N VAL A 7 -3.23 -13.46 -9.87
CA VAL A 7 -2.80 -12.88 -8.59
C VAL A 7 -3.92 -13.08 -7.56
N SER A 8 -5.13 -12.64 -7.89
CA SER A 8 -6.35 -12.89 -7.10
C SER A 8 -7.54 -13.13 -8.04
N LEU A 9 -8.76 -13.15 -7.51
CA LEU A 9 -9.98 -13.24 -8.33
C LEU A 9 -10.26 -11.95 -9.13
N THR A 10 -9.62 -10.85 -8.76
CA THR A 10 -9.83 -9.50 -9.32
C THR A 10 -8.52 -8.84 -9.78
N THR A 11 -7.41 -9.58 -9.77
CA THR A 11 -6.10 -9.06 -10.18
C THR A 11 -5.33 -10.09 -11.01
N ILE A 12 -4.72 -9.64 -12.11
CA ILE A 12 -3.79 -10.43 -12.93
C ILE A 12 -2.42 -9.75 -12.99
N LEU A 13 -1.38 -10.53 -13.30
CA LEU A 13 -0.05 -10.03 -13.63
C LEU A 13 0.25 -10.40 -15.08
N VAL A 14 0.47 -9.40 -15.93
CA VAL A 14 0.94 -9.59 -17.30
C VAL A 14 2.45 -9.55 -17.28
N GLU A 15 3.10 -10.68 -17.56
CA GLU A 15 4.56 -10.76 -17.69
C GLU A 15 4.98 -10.66 -19.16
N LEU A 16 5.92 -9.77 -19.43
CA LEU A 16 6.35 -9.34 -20.75
C LEU A 16 7.84 -9.63 -20.98
N ALA A 17 8.31 -9.49 -22.21
CA ALA A 17 9.70 -9.80 -22.53
C ALA A 17 10.67 -8.89 -21.79
N ASP A 18 10.37 -7.62 -21.64
CA ASP A 18 11.24 -6.64 -21.00
C ASP A 18 10.46 -5.39 -20.55
N LEU A 19 11.21 -4.38 -20.11
CA LEU A 19 10.65 -3.12 -19.67
C LEU A 19 10.02 -2.32 -20.81
N ASP A 20 10.58 -2.38 -22.02
CA ASP A 20 10.08 -1.60 -23.15
C ASP A 20 8.68 -2.09 -23.54
N GLU A 21 8.47 -3.41 -23.61
CA GLU A 21 7.12 -3.99 -23.81
C GLU A 21 6.17 -3.62 -22.66
N THR A 22 6.67 -3.57 -21.41
CA THR A 22 5.86 -3.20 -20.23
C THR A 22 5.36 -1.77 -20.29
N LEU A 23 6.24 -0.84 -20.61
CA LEU A 23 5.87 0.56 -20.75
C LEU A 23 4.97 0.76 -21.98
N ALA A 24 5.25 0.07 -23.09
CA ALA A 24 4.44 0.15 -24.30
C ALA A 24 3.01 -0.31 -24.03
N LEU A 25 2.83 -1.44 -23.34
CA LEU A 25 1.50 -1.92 -22.94
C LEU A 25 0.80 -0.93 -22.01
N PHE A 26 1.50 -0.43 -21.00
CA PHE A 26 0.94 0.54 -20.06
C PHE A 26 0.45 1.82 -20.77
N ALA A 27 1.27 2.39 -21.66
CA ALA A 27 0.90 3.56 -22.44
C ALA A 27 -0.27 3.28 -23.39
N ALA A 28 -0.29 2.12 -24.03
CA ALA A 28 -1.37 1.76 -24.95
C ALA A 28 -2.71 1.56 -24.22
N LEU A 29 -2.71 0.97 -23.02
CA LEU A 29 -3.89 0.87 -22.16
C LEU A 29 -4.35 2.22 -21.57
N GLN A 30 -3.44 3.19 -21.41
CA GLN A 30 -3.83 4.55 -21.06
C GLN A 30 -4.48 5.29 -22.23
N ALA A 31 -3.98 5.08 -23.46
CA ALA A 31 -4.50 5.70 -24.67
C ALA A 31 -5.84 5.09 -25.13
N ASP A 32 -5.99 3.77 -25.01
CA ASP A 32 -7.22 3.03 -25.33
C ASP A 32 -7.61 2.11 -24.15
N PRO A 33 -8.30 2.65 -23.13
CA PRO A 33 -8.62 1.91 -21.91
C PRO A 33 -9.60 0.77 -22.11
N ILE A 34 -9.34 -0.33 -21.41
CA ILE A 34 -10.28 -1.45 -21.29
C ILE A 34 -11.30 -1.17 -20.20
N ASP A 35 -12.60 -1.05 -20.55
CA ASP A 35 -13.66 -0.99 -19.53
C ASP A 35 -13.59 -2.23 -18.62
N GLY A 36 -13.55 -1.97 -17.32
CA GLY A 36 -13.36 -2.98 -16.28
C GLY A 36 -12.01 -2.89 -15.57
N ILE A 37 -10.97 -2.34 -16.20
CA ILE A 37 -9.70 -2.07 -15.50
C ILE A 37 -9.93 -0.99 -14.43
N ALA A 38 -9.50 -1.27 -13.20
CA ALA A 38 -9.62 -0.39 -12.06
C ALA A 38 -8.29 0.27 -11.68
N GLU A 39 -7.19 -0.48 -11.79
CA GLU A 39 -5.86 -0.03 -11.41
C GLU A 39 -4.78 -0.74 -12.23
N MET A 40 -3.68 -0.03 -12.46
CA MET A 40 -2.50 -0.56 -13.14
C MET A 40 -1.24 -0.18 -12.37
N VAL A 41 -0.33 -1.14 -12.22
CA VAL A 41 0.99 -0.95 -11.59
C VAL A 41 2.06 -1.51 -12.53
N PRO A 42 2.74 -0.65 -13.31
CA PRO A 42 3.88 -1.08 -14.13
C PRO A 42 5.09 -1.35 -13.24
N ALA A 43 5.89 -2.33 -13.64
CA ALA A 43 7.13 -2.69 -12.98
C ALA A 43 8.19 -3.15 -14.00
N ALA A 44 9.20 -3.90 -13.60
CA ALA A 44 10.38 -4.14 -14.45
C ALA A 44 10.07 -4.92 -15.74
N ARG A 45 9.31 -6.02 -15.64
CA ARG A 45 8.88 -6.85 -16.79
C ARG A 45 7.41 -7.24 -16.67
N THR A 46 6.68 -6.54 -15.80
CA THR A 46 5.32 -6.91 -15.45
C THR A 46 4.42 -5.70 -15.36
N LEU A 47 3.16 -5.89 -15.77
CA LEU A 47 2.08 -4.96 -15.54
C LEU A 47 1.02 -5.66 -14.70
N MET A 48 0.88 -5.27 -13.44
CA MET A 48 -0.20 -5.76 -12.59
C MET A 48 -1.47 -4.97 -12.90
N ILE A 49 -2.58 -5.67 -13.09
CA ILE A 49 -3.87 -5.07 -13.46
C ILE A 49 -4.95 -5.56 -12.50
N GLY A 50 -5.50 -4.64 -11.71
CA GLY A 50 -6.72 -4.84 -10.95
C GLY A 50 -7.94 -4.55 -11.83
N PHE A 51 -8.96 -5.39 -11.78
CA PHE A 51 -10.16 -5.28 -12.60
C PHE A 51 -11.44 -5.60 -11.82
N ARG A 52 -12.56 -5.10 -12.34
CA ARG A 52 -13.91 -5.35 -11.85
C ARG A 52 -14.46 -6.63 -12.45
N SER A 53 -14.62 -7.67 -11.65
CA SER A 53 -15.07 -9.00 -12.10
C SER A 53 -16.51 -9.01 -12.62
N GLU A 54 -17.33 -8.03 -12.22
CA GLU A 54 -18.67 -7.80 -12.77
C GLU A 54 -18.67 -7.18 -14.17
N LYS A 55 -17.52 -6.69 -14.64
CA LYS A 55 -17.35 -6.05 -15.96
C LYS A 55 -16.56 -6.90 -16.95
N VAL A 56 -15.52 -7.59 -16.49
CA VAL A 56 -14.62 -8.35 -17.35
C VAL A 56 -14.09 -9.59 -16.63
N THR A 57 -13.97 -10.70 -17.35
CA THR A 57 -13.33 -11.92 -16.82
C THR A 57 -11.82 -11.89 -17.06
N PRO A 58 -11.02 -12.61 -16.26
CA PRO A 58 -9.56 -12.69 -16.48
C PRO A 58 -9.19 -13.14 -17.90
N ALA A 59 -9.89 -14.14 -18.43
CA ALA A 59 -9.63 -14.68 -19.77
C ALA A 59 -9.97 -13.69 -20.89
N ALA A 60 -11.08 -12.95 -20.75
CA ALA A 60 -11.46 -11.91 -21.71
C ALA A 60 -10.50 -10.71 -21.66
N LEU A 61 -10.05 -10.34 -20.45
CA LEU A 61 -9.05 -9.29 -20.26
C LEU A 61 -7.71 -9.69 -20.90
N ALA A 62 -7.23 -10.91 -20.65
CA ALA A 62 -6.01 -11.45 -21.26
C ALA A 62 -6.10 -11.47 -22.79
N ALA A 63 -7.24 -11.93 -23.34
CA ALA A 63 -7.45 -11.97 -24.78
C ALA A 63 -7.40 -10.58 -25.43
N ARG A 64 -7.98 -9.57 -24.77
CA ARG A 64 -7.92 -8.18 -25.24
C ARG A 64 -6.53 -7.58 -25.13
N ILE A 65 -5.83 -7.80 -24.02
CA ILE A 65 -4.46 -7.29 -23.84
C ILE A 65 -3.53 -7.87 -24.90
N ALA A 66 -3.71 -9.14 -25.25
CA ALA A 66 -2.91 -9.81 -26.27
C ALA A 66 -3.03 -9.21 -27.69
N THR A 67 -4.02 -8.34 -27.96
CA THR A 67 -4.18 -7.68 -29.27
C THR A 67 -3.45 -6.34 -29.38
N TYR A 68 -2.90 -5.80 -28.28
CA TYR A 68 -2.20 -4.51 -28.32
C TYR A 68 -0.83 -4.65 -29.00
N ASP A 69 -0.49 -3.68 -29.85
CA ASP A 69 0.83 -3.58 -30.47
C ASP A 69 1.84 -3.01 -29.47
N LEU A 70 2.83 -3.81 -29.11
CA LEU A 70 3.88 -3.45 -28.16
C LEU A 70 5.16 -2.95 -28.85
N SER A 71 5.17 -2.83 -30.18
CA SER A 71 6.32 -2.34 -30.94
C SER A 71 6.43 -0.80 -30.95
N ALA A 72 5.36 -0.11 -30.55
CA ALA A 72 5.31 1.34 -30.54
C ALA A 72 6.29 1.93 -29.51
N LYS A 73 7.18 2.82 -29.98
CA LYS A 73 8.03 3.61 -29.09
C LYS A 73 7.24 4.74 -28.48
N ILE A 74 7.26 4.82 -27.16
CA ILE A 74 6.64 5.92 -26.42
C ILE A 74 7.46 7.18 -26.67
N ALA A 75 6.79 8.25 -27.08
CA ALA A 75 7.45 9.55 -27.23
C ALA A 75 7.97 10.02 -25.86
N PRO A 76 9.20 10.55 -25.78
CA PRO A 76 9.72 11.09 -24.54
C PRO A 76 8.83 12.22 -24.01
N SER A 77 8.60 12.25 -22.69
CA SER A 77 7.85 13.34 -22.06
C SER A 77 8.51 14.70 -22.29
N GLU A 78 7.72 15.74 -22.49
CA GLU A 78 8.23 17.11 -22.55
C GLU A 78 8.79 17.58 -21.20
N HIS A 79 8.35 16.96 -20.09
CA HIS A 79 8.80 17.29 -18.74
C HIS A 79 10.20 16.75 -18.44
N LEU A 80 11.15 17.65 -18.18
CA LEU A 80 12.50 17.35 -17.73
C LEU A 80 12.68 17.78 -16.27
N VAL A 81 13.16 16.86 -15.44
CA VAL A 81 13.53 17.10 -14.05
C VAL A 81 15.06 17.10 -13.94
N GLU A 82 15.65 18.21 -13.51
CA GLU A 82 17.08 18.30 -13.24
C GLU A 82 17.38 18.09 -11.74
N ILE A 83 18.26 17.14 -11.43
CA ILE A 83 18.62 16.77 -10.05
C ILE A 83 20.08 17.15 -9.77
N PRO A 84 20.34 18.00 -8.76
CA PRO A 84 21.69 18.35 -8.34
C PRO A 84 22.26 17.19 -7.52
N VAL A 85 23.46 16.76 -7.82
CA VAL A 85 24.12 15.68 -7.08
C VAL A 85 25.47 16.14 -6.59
N ARG A 86 25.72 15.95 -5.31
CA ARG A 86 27.08 15.89 -4.79
C ARG A 86 27.54 14.45 -4.92
N TYR A 87 28.56 14.18 -5.73
CA TYR A 87 29.08 12.84 -5.97
C TYR A 87 30.01 12.39 -4.82
N ASP A 88 29.44 12.26 -3.63
CA ASP A 88 30.09 11.87 -2.38
C ASP A 88 29.66 10.48 -1.90
N GLY A 89 29.06 9.68 -2.78
CA GLY A 89 28.49 8.39 -2.43
C GLY A 89 29.55 7.40 -1.96
N GLU A 90 29.23 6.67 -0.89
CA GLU A 90 30.12 5.68 -0.28
C GLU A 90 30.53 4.55 -1.24
N ASP A 91 29.71 4.23 -2.24
CA ASP A 91 29.97 3.17 -3.23
C ASP A 91 30.53 3.73 -4.55
N LEU A 92 30.81 5.03 -4.67
CA LEU A 92 31.25 5.62 -5.93
C LEU A 92 32.57 4.99 -6.44
N ALA A 93 33.52 4.76 -5.53
CA ALA A 93 34.77 4.07 -5.85
C ALA A 93 34.55 2.57 -6.16
N ASP A 94 33.60 1.92 -5.47
CA ASP A 94 33.25 0.52 -5.73
C ASP A 94 32.60 0.36 -7.12
N VAL A 95 31.74 1.30 -7.53
CA VAL A 95 31.15 1.36 -8.87
C VAL A 95 32.23 1.54 -9.93
N ALA A 96 33.20 2.44 -9.70
CA ALA A 96 34.34 2.62 -10.58
C ALA A 96 35.13 1.30 -10.76
N ALA A 97 35.38 0.58 -9.66
CA ALA A 97 36.04 -0.73 -9.70
C ALA A 97 35.22 -1.81 -10.43
N LEU A 98 33.90 -1.88 -10.18
CA LEU A 98 32.99 -2.84 -10.82
C LEU A 98 32.88 -2.65 -12.33
N THR A 99 32.98 -1.40 -12.80
CA THR A 99 32.86 -1.02 -14.21
C THR A 99 34.20 -0.94 -14.93
N GLY A 100 35.32 -0.94 -14.20
CA GLY A 100 36.65 -0.71 -14.75
C GLY A 100 36.91 0.73 -15.20
N LEU A 101 36.09 1.68 -14.73
CA LEU A 101 36.17 3.10 -15.08
C LEU A 101 36.89 3.89 -13.97
N ALA A 102 37.39 5.08 -14.31
CA ALA A 102 37.78 6.05 -13.30
C ALA A 102 36.53 6.69 -12.66
N VAL A 103 36.63 7.17 -11.42
CA VAL A 103 35.53 7.86 -10.73
C VAL A 103 34.98 9.03 -11.55
N ASP A 104 35.86 9.88 -12.10
CA ASP A 104 35.45 11.02 -12.93
C ASP A 104 34.67 10.58 -14.17
N GLU A 105 35.01 9.41 -14.73
CA GLU A 105 34.32 8.84 -15.89
C GLU A 105 32.94 8.28 -15.52
N VAL A 106 32.79 7.70 -14.31
CA VAL A 106 31.48 7.32 -13.76
C VAL A 106 30.59 8.55 -13.61
N ILE A 107 31.11 9.62 -12.99
CA ILE A 107 30.39 10.89 -12.80
C ILE A 107 29.99 11.48 -14.17
N ARG A 108 30.93 11.56 -15.11
CA ARG A 108 30.68 12.10 -16.45
C ARG A 108 29.59 11.33 -17.18
N ARG A 109 29.64 9.99 -17.18
CA ARG A 109 28.62 9.15 -17.84
C ARG A 109 27.25 9.29 -17.18
N HIS A 110 27.18 9.37 -15.85
CA HIS A 110 25.92 9.58 -15.15
C HIS A 110 25.31 10.96 -15.43
N THR A 111 26.12 12.02 -15.45
CA THR A 111 25.65 13.39 -15.72
C THR A 111 25.30 13.66 -17.19
N GLN A 112 25.91 12.94 -18.14
CA GLN A 112 25.62 13.06 -19.57
C GLN A 112 24.47 12.15 -20.04
N SER A 113 24.02 11.23 -19.20
CA SER A 113 22.87 10.38 -19.49
C SER A 113 21.56 11.18 -19.37
N GLU A 114 20.65 10.96 -20.32
CA GLU A 114 19.26 11.39 -20.21
C GLU A 114 18.42 10.19 -19.79
N PHE A 115 17.92 10.25 -18.55
CA PHE A 115 17.12 9.17 -18.00
C PHE A 115 15.63 9.40 -18.26
N THR A 116 14.85 8.33 -18.22
CA THR A 116 13.39 8.35 -18.17
C THR A 116 12.91 7.62 -16.92
N VAL A 117 11.92 8.17 -16.21
CA VAL A 117 11.25 7.47 -15.10
C VAL A 117 10.40 6.36 -15.70
N ALA A 118 10.79 5.10 -15.52
CA ALA A 118 10.05 3.96 -16.03
C ALA A 118 8.76 3.72 -15.22
N PHE A 119 8.90 3.59 -13.90
CA PHE A 119 7.77 3.37 -12.99
C PHE A 119 8.13 3.80 -11.56
N CYS A 120 7.11 3.87 -10.70
CA CYS A 120 7.21 4.15 -9.28
C CYS A 120 6.54 3.02 -8.48
N GLY A 121 7.01 2.75 -7.25
CA GLY A 121 6.35 1.73 -6.43
C GLY A 121 7.15 1.09 -5.29
N PHE A 122 8.43 1.43 -5.12
CA PHE A 122 9.20 0.99 -3.94
C PHE A 122 8.80 1.75 -2.68
N ALA A 123 8.63 3.07 -2.82
CA ALA A 123 8.16 4.00 -1.82
C ALA A 123 7.59 5.23 -2.53
N PRO A 124 6.77 6.05 -1.85
CA PRO A 124 6.29 7.32 -2.40
C PRO A 124 7.46 8.19 -2.90
N GLY A 125 7.40 8.59 -4.17
CA GLY A 125 8.44 9.40 -4.82
C GLY A 125 9.70 8.66 -5.27
N PHE A 126 9.81 7.34 -5.07
CA PHE A 126 10.91 6.56 -5.63
C PHE A 126 10.58 6.20 -7.09
N GLY A 127 11.36 6.73 -8.03
CA GLY A 127 11.28 6.40 -9.46
C GLY A 127 12.46 5.54 -9.91
N TYR A 128 12.16 4.50 -10.68
CA TYR A 128 13.15 3.67 -11.35
C TYR A 128 13.54 4.34 -12.67
N LEU A 129 14.77 4.84 -12.76
CA LEU A 129 15.24 5.62 -13.91
C LEU A 129 15.99 4.71 -14.89
N VAL A 130 15.65 4.78 -16.17
CA VAL A 130 16.27 4.00 -17.26
C VAL A 130 16.79 4.90 -18.37
N GLY A 131 17.49 4.33 -19.36
CA GLY A 131 18.10 5.10 -20.46
C GLY A 131 19.50 5.64 -20.16
N GLY A 132 20.07 5.27 -19.01
CA GLY A 132 21.46 5.58 -18.66
C GLY A 132 22.49 4.86 -19.52
N ASP A 133 23.76 5.26 -19.39
CA ASP A 133 24.89 4.60 -20.05
C ASP A 133 25.02 3.13 -19.60
N PRO A 134 24.95 2.14 -20.52
CA PRO A 134 25.09 0.72 -20.19
C PRO A 134 26.40 0.35 -19.49
N ALA A 135 27.45 1.17 -19.65
CA ALA A 135 28.71 0.98 -18.93
C ALA A 135 28.57 1.17 -17.40
N LEU A 136 27.47 1.78 -16.94
CA LEU A 136 27.14 1.96 -15.52
C LEU A 136 26.20 0.89 -14.98
N HIS A 137 25.92 -0.17 -15.75
CA HIS A 137 25.12 -1.29 -15.26
C HIS A 137 25.91 -2.09 -14.22
N VAL A 138 25.54 -1.95 -12.95
CA VAL A 138 26.23 -2.59 -11.82
C VAL A 138 25.28 -3.44 -10.98
N PRO A 139 25.72 -4.59 -10.43
CA PRO A 139 24.87 -5.38 -9.56
C PRO A 139 24.58 -4.64 -8.24
N ARG A 140 23.45 -5.01 -7.62
CA ARG A 140 23.19 -4.67 -6.22
C ARG A 140 24.28 -5.24 -5.32
N ARG A 141 24.45 -4.64 -4.14
CA ARG A 141 25.25 -5.20 -3.06
C ARG A 141 24.68 -6.56 -2.66
N LYS A 142 25.56 -7.52 -2.38
CA LYS A 142 25.19 -8.86 -1.89
C LYS A 142 24.46 -8.82 -0.56
N SER A 143 24.82 -7.86 0.30
CA SER A 143 24.16 -7.62 1.58
C SER A 143 23.56 -6.22 1.57
N PRO A 144 22.23 -6.07 1.64
CA PRO A 144 21.59 -4.76 1.66
C PRO A 144 21.89 -4.02 2.97
N ARG A 145 21.96 -2.69 2.89
CA ARG A 145 22.02 -1.81 4.05
C ARG A 145 20.69 -1.86 4.78
N THR A 146 20.75 -1.81 6.11
CA THR A 146 19.56 -1.67 6.95
C THR A 146 18.97 -0.26 6.86
N ARG A 147 19.76 0.73 6.45
CA ARG A 147 19.33 2.12 6.30
C ARG A 147 20.18 2.85 5.25
N ILE A 148 19.52 3.38 4.24
CA ILE A 148 20.03 4.33 3.24
C ILE A 148 19.37 5.68 3.53
N PRO A 149 20.11 6.80 3.62
CA PRO A 149 19.53 8.13 3.85
C PRO A 149 18.61 8.61 2.71
N ALA A 150 17.67 9.50 3.04
CA ALA A 150 16.92 10.24 2.03
C ALA A 150 17.87 11.13 1.21
N GLY A 151 17.59 11.26 -0.09
CA GLY A 151 18.42 12.00 -1.04
C GLY A 151 19.61 11.21 -1.58
N SER A 152 19.84 9.96 -1.17
CA SER A 152 20.88 9.12 -1.77
C SER A 152 20.57 8.81 -3.23
N VAL A 153 21.52 9.09 -4.12
CA VAL A 153 21.49 8.76 -5.55
C VAL A 153 22.22 7.45 -5.76
N ALA A 154 21.61 6.48 -6.42
CA ALA A 154 22.13 5.12 -6.47
C ALA A 154 21.90 4.41 -7.81
N LEU A 155 22.71 3.37 -8.06
CA LEU A 155 22.66 2.50 -9.24
C LEU A 155 22.40 1.03 -8.85
N ALA A 156 21.61 0.34 -9.66
CA ALA A 156 21.44 -1.11 -9.59
C ALA A 156 20.85 -1.70 -10.88
N GLY A 157 21.52 -2.69 -11.46
CA GLY A 157 21.16 -3.24 -12.76
C GLY A 157 21.20 -2.13 -13.83
N ALA A 158 20.13 -2.04 -14.61
CA ALA A 158 19.94 -0.98 -15.60
C ALA A 158 19.38 0.33 -15.03
N PHE A 159 19.17 0.40 -13.71
CA PHE A 159 18.45 1.50 -13.09
C PHE A 159 19.37 2.48 -12.36
N SER A 160 19.03 3.76 -12.48
CA SER A 160 19.39 4.81 -11.51
C SER A 160 18.15 5.18 -10.67
N GLY A 161 18.34 5.83 -9.53
CA GLY A 161 17.25 6.19 -8.64
C GLY A 161 17.70 7.12 -7.52
N VAL A 162 16.72 7.77 -6.88
CA VAL A 162 16.95 8.62 -5.71
C VAL A 162 16.03 8.16 -4.58
N TYR A 163 16.62 7.85 -3.43
CA TYR A 163 15.86 7.44 -2.24
C TYR A 163 15.07 8.64 -1.68
N PRO A 164 13.73 8.62 -1.67
CA PRO A 164 12.93 9.76 -1.22
C PRO A 164 12.89 9.89 0.31
N GLN A 165 13.09 8.77 1.00
CA GLN A 165 13.06 8.65 2.45
C GLN A 165 14.12 7.65 2.91
N ALA A 166 14.39 7.61 4.22
CA ALA A 166 15.33 6.64 4.75
C ALA A 166 14.74 5.23 4.73
N SER A 167 15.38 4.30 4.02
CA SER A 167 14.89 2.92 3.88
C SER A 167 16.04 1.91 3.80
N PRO A 168 15.83 0.62 4.09
CA PRO A 168 16.79 -0.41 3.72
C PRO A 168 16.98 -0.46 2.20
N GLY A 169 18.13 -0.96 1.73
CA GLY A 169 18.37 -1.13 0.30
C GLY A 169 19.76 -1.65 -0.05
N GLY A 170 19.89 -2.26 -1.22
CA GLY A 170 21.16 -2.83 -1.71
C GLY A 170 21.75 -2.11 -2.92
N TRP A 171 21.24 -0.94 -3.29
CA TRP A 171 21.77 -0.21 -4.45
C TRP A 171 23.11 0.45 -4.13
N GLN A 172 23.94 0.63 -5.15
CA GLN A 172 25.25 1.25 -5.04
C GLN A 172 25.08 2.77 -4.98
N ILE A 173 25.41 3.40 -3.86
CA ILE A 173 25.23 4.84 -3.62
C ILE A 173 26.40 5.61 -4.24
N ILE A 174 26.11 6.43 -5.25
CA ILE A 174 27.12 7.20 -5.99
C ILE A 174 27.14 8.70 -5.61
N GLY A 175 26.13 9.18 -4.89
CA GLY A 175 26.07 10.57 -4.45
C GLY A 175 24.85 10.88 -3.60
N THR A 176 24.69 12.17 -3.29
CA THR A 176 23.56 12.70 -2.52
C THR A 176 22.99 13.95 -3.17
N THR A 177 21.68 14.12 -3.08
CA THR A 177 20.98 15.34 -3.49
C THR A 177 20.32 16.02 -2.29
N PRO A 178 20.34 17.36 -2.19
CA PRO A 178 19.52 18.10 -1.22
C PRO A 178 18.03 18.14 -1.60
N VAL A 179 17.65 17.67 -2.79
CA VAL A 179 16.28 17.76 -3.29
C VAL A 179 15.37 16.75 -2.59
N LYS A 180 14.25 17.25 -2.06
CA LYS A 180 13.20 16.43 -1.48
C LYS A 180 12.36 15.78 -2.60
N MET A 181 12.60 14.50 -2.84
CA MET A 181 11.96 13.73 -3.93
C MET A 181 10.47 13.47 -3.69
N TRP A 182 10.05 13.36 -2.43
CA TRP A 182 8.65 13.21 -2.01
C TRP A 182 8.25 14.36 -1.08
N ASP A 183 7.27 15.16 -1.50
CA ASP A 183 6.68 16.19 -0.65
C ASP A 183 5.16 16.18 -0.77
N ILE A 184 4.47 15.86 0.31
CA ILE A 184 3.02 15.71 0.33
C ILE A 184 2.26 17.03 0.12
N ASP A 185 2.96 18.15 0.25
CA ASP A 185 2.45 19.52 0.10
C ASP A 185 2.78 20.10 -1.29
N ARG A 186 3.41 19.31 -2.17
CA ARG A 186 3.68 19.65 -3.57
C ARG A 186 2.69 18.96 -4.49
N GLU A 187 2.38 19.58 -5.63
CA GLU A 187 1.54 18.98 -6.68
C GLU A 187 2.34 18.87 -8.00
N PRO A 188 2.64 17.65 -8.49
CA PRO A 188 2.47 16.37 -7.81
C PRO A 188 3.44 16.19 -6.62
N GLY A 189 3.07 15.33 -5.68
CA GLY A 189 3.86 15.11 -4.47
C GLY A 189 5.19 14.42 -4.75
N ALA A 190 5.19 13.46 -5.67
CA ALA A 190 6.40 12.85 -6.20
C ALA A 190 7.01 13.70 -7.31
N LEU A 191 8.30 14.06 -7.18
CA LEU A 191 9.03 14.82 -8.19
C LEU A 191 9.24 14.01 -9.48
N PHE A 192 9.39 12.69 -9.33
CA PHE A 192 9.42 11.75 -10.43
C PHE A 192 8.02 11.21 -10.69
N GLN A 193 7.57 11.36 -11.94
CA GLN A 193 6.37 10.74 -12.46
C GLN A 193 6.76 9.81 -13.62
N PRO A 194 6.11 8.65 -13.78
CA PRO A 194 6.32 7.78 -14.93
C PRO A 194 6.30 8.55 -16.25
N GLY A 195 7.26 8.27 -17.12
CA GLY A 195 7.47 8.94 -18.41
C GLY A 195 8.30 10.23 -18.34
N TYR A 196 8.48 10.87 -17.17
CA TYR A 196 9.28 12.09 -17.08
C TYR A 196 10.74 11.83 -17.44
N ARG A 197 11.39 12.82 -18.07
CA ARG A 197 12.82 12.79 -18.31
C ARG A 197 13.57 13.32 -17.10
N VAL A 198 14.74 12.77 -16.83
CA VAL A 198 15.58 13.15 -15.68
C VAL A 198 17.02 13.34 -16.15
N ARG A 199 17.65 14.41 -15.70
CA ARG A 199 19.08 14.64 -15.89
C ARG A 199 19.73 15.00 -14.56
N PHE A 200 20.87 14.40 -14.29
CA PHE A 200 21.67 14.72 -13.13
C PHE A 200 22.77 15.72 -13.51
N PHE A 201 23.15 16.57 -12.58
CA PHE A 201 24.35 17.38 -12.75
C PHE A 201 25.13 17.46 -11.44
N ASP A 202 26.44 17.57 -11.57
CA ASP A 202 27.35 17.70 -10.44
C ASP A 202 27.24 19.11 -9.83
N MET A 203 26.98 19.18 -8.53
CA MET A 203 26.94 20.44 -7.78
C MET A 203 28.31 21.13 -7.71
N ALA A 204 29.41 20.40 -7.93
CA ALA A 204 30.73 21.00 -8.04
C ALA A 204 30.90 21.82 -9.33
N ALA A 205 30.08 21.57 -10.36
CA ALA A 205 30.07 22.36 -11.59
C ALA A 205 29.29 23.67 -11.39
N ALA A 206 29.93 24.81 -11.63
CA ALA A 206 29.31 26.12 -11.46
C ALA A 206 28.20 26.41 -12.49
N GLY A 207 27.21 27.22 -12.10
CA GLY A 207 26.32 27.91 -13.05
C GLY A 207 24.96 27.26 -13.34
N LYS A 208 24.54 26.23 -12.59
CA LYS A 208 23.18 25.66 -12.71
C LYS A 208 22.30 26.02 -11.51
N THR A 209 21.15 26.63 -11.80
CA THR A 209 20.07 26.87 -10.83
C THR A 209 18.91 25.95 -11.17
N ILE A 210 18.28 25.36 -10.16
CA ILE A 210 17.15 24.45 -10.38
C ILE A 210 15.87 25.14 -9.93
N SER A 211 14.84 24.99 -10.74
CA SER A 211 13.47 25.34 -10.36
C SER A 211 12.71 24.08 -10.00
N ILE A 212 12.41 23.91 -8.71
CA ILE A 212 11.57 22.81 -8.21
C ILE A 212 10.21 23.42 -7.84
N PRO A 213 9.08 22.78 -8.18
CA PRO A 213 7.78 23.25 -7.73
C PRO A 213 7.78 23.37 -6.20
N GLN A 214 7.42 24.55 -5.69
CA GLN A 214 7.40 24.80 -4.26
C GLN A 214 6.23 24.08 -3.61
N ALA A 215 6.47 23.50 -2.43
CA ALA A 215 5.41 22.99 -1.58
C ALA A 215 4.52 24.15 -1.13
N THR A 216 3.21 23.96 -1.19
CA THR A 216 2.24 24.87 -0.60
C THR A 216 1.93 24.35 0.80
N PRO A 217 2.38 25.02 1.88
CA PRO A 217 2.18 24.50 3.22
C PRO A 217 0.68 24.33 3.47
N ARG A 218 0.28 23.13 3.93
CA ARG A 218 -1.10 22.97 4.41
C ARG A 218 -1.30 23.88 5.60
N ARG A 219 -2.38 24.65 5.56
CA ARG A 219 -2.86 25.34 6.76
C ARG A 219 -3.27 24.28 7.76
N GLU A 220 -2.58 24.22 8.91
CA GLU A 220 -3.08 23.50 10.07
C GLU A 220 -4.49 23.99 10.37
N ARG A 221 -5.44 23.08 10.34
CA ARG A 221 -6.83 23.41 10.55
C ARG A 221 -7.07 23.44 12.05
N VAL A 222 -7.10 24.65 12.61
CA VAL A 222 -7.45 24.86 14.01
C VAL A 222 -8.94 24.59 14.17
N VAL A 223 -9.28 23.53 14.92
CA VAL A 223 -10.66 23.28 15.34
C VAL A 223 -11.04 24.40 16.32
N ALA A 224 -12.07 25.18 15.99
CA ALA A 224 -12.56 26.21 16.89
C ALA A 224 -13.02 25.55 18.22
N PRO A 225 -12.71 26.13 19.39
CA PRO A 225 -13.06 25.52 20.69
C PRO A 225 -14.55 25.17 20.84
N GLU A 226 -15.40 25.96 20.19
CA GLU A 226 -16.87 25.86 20.22
C GLU A 226 -17.43 24.84 19.21
N ALA A 227 -16.61 24.34 18.28
CA ALA A 227 -17.07 23.44 17.23
C ALA A 227 -17.45 22.07 17.80
N PRO A 228 -18.45 21.38 17.24
CA PRO A 228 -18.78 20.01 17.60
C PRO A 228 -17.56 19.10 17.50
N GLN A 229 -17.13 18.53 18.63
CA GLN A 229 -15.89 17.77 18.70
C GLN A 229 -15.90 16.65 19.74
N PHE A 230 -15.06 15.65 19.52
CA PHE A 230 -14.65 14.68 20.52
C PHE A 230 -13.23 15.01 21.01
N ARG A 231 -13.01 15.01 22.32
CA ARG A 231 -11.67 15.14 22.91
C ARG A 231 -11.16 13.78 23.34
N VAL A 232 -10.06 13.33 22.75
CA VAL A 232 -9.49 12.01 23.05
C VAL A 232 -8.87 12.01 24.44
N ARG A 233 -9.31 11.07 25.28
CA ARG A 233 -8.91 10.90 26.68
C ARG A 233 -7.90 9.77 26.86
N ALA A 234 -7.99 8.71 26.06
CA ALA A 234 -7.03 7.60 26.09
C ALA A 234 -6.94 6.92 24.72
N THR A 235 -5.74 6.46 24.37
CA THR A 235 -5.47 5.74 23.12
C THR A 235 -4.19 4.90 23.27
N PRO A 236 -4.29 3.66 23.76
CA PRO A 236 -3.12 2.81 24.02
C PRO A 236 -2.26 2.57 22.77
N MET A 237 -2.90 2.54 21.61
CA MET A 237 -2.28 2.56 20.29
C MET A 237 -2.83 3.78 19.53
N PRO A 238 -2.03 4.44 18.67
CA PRO A 238 -2.56 5.50 17.83
C PRO A 238 -3.70 4.98 16.94
N ALA A 239 -4.83 5.69 16.95
CA ALA A 239 -5.94 5.39 16.05
C ALA A 239 -5.72 6.10 14.70
N VAL A 240 -6.25 5.55 13.61
CA VAL A 240 -6.04 6.11 12.27
C VAL A 240 -7.34 6.28 11.53
N PHE A 241 -7.46 7.34 10.74
CA PHE A 241 -8.61 7.51 9.87
C PHE A 241 -8.50 6.56 8.68
N GLN A 242 -9.62 5.95 8.32
CA GLN A 242 -9.75 5.10 7.14
C GLN A 242 -11.03 5.47 6.40
N ASP A 243 -10.94 5.45 5.08
CA ASP A 243 -12.07 5.43 4.15
C ASP A 243 -11.94 4.20 3.23
N ARG A 244 -12.48 4.26 2.02
CA ARG A 244 -12.38 3.16 1.04
C ARG A 244 -10.98 2.96 0.47
N GLY A 245 -10.08 3.93 0.64
CA GLY A 245 -8.73 3.94 0.09
C GLY A 245 -8.50 5.06 -0.93
N ARG A 246 -7.23 5.17 -1.32
CA ARG A 246 -6.60 6.20 -2.14
C ARG A 246 -6.25 5.66 -3.52
N PHE A 247 -7.27 5.45 -4.34
CA PHE A 247 -7.10 4.89 -5.68
C PHE A 247 -6.46 5.91 -6.64
N GLY A 248 -5.76 5.41 -7.66
CA GLY A 248 -5.22 6.23 -8.75
C GLY A 248 -3.91 6.95 -8.44
N GLN A 249 -3.23 6.64 -7.33
CA GLN A 249 -1.96 7.28 -6.93
C GLN A 249 -0.72 6.40 -7.19
N THR A 250 -0.86 5.31 -7.95
CA THR A 250 0.22 4.35 -8.23
C THR A 250 1.41 4.99 -8.95
N GLY A 251 1.15 5.97 -9.83
CA GLY A 251 2.19 6.75 -10.50
C GLY A 251 3.12 7.51 -9.55
N GLN A 252 2.69 7.78 -8.31
CA GLN A 252 3.52 8.43 -7.30
C GLN A 252 4.21 7.44 -6.36
N GLY A 253 3.98 6.13 -6.53
CA GLY A 253 4.46 5.11 -5.59
C GLY A 253 3.62 5.00 -4.31
N VAL A 254 2.38 5.51 -4.31
CA VAL A 254 1.49 5.54 -3.13
C VAL A 254 0.42 4.45 -3.23
N SER A 255 0.29 3.63 -2.19
CA SER A 255 -0.72 2.58 -2.11
C SER A 255 -2.11 3.14 -1.81
N ALA A 256 -3.15 2.32 -2.06
CA ALA A 256 -4.52 2.70 -1.76
C ALA A 256 -4.79 2.78 -0.25
N SER A 257 -4.16 1.94 0.59
CA SER A 257 -4.54 1.83 2.01
C SER A 257 -6.04 1.53 2.18
N GLY A 258 -6.68 2.06 3.22
CA GLY A 258 -8.10 1.87 3.52
C GLY A 258 -8.36 0.94 4.71
N ALA A 259 -9.64 0.76 5.01
CA ALA A 259 -10.09 -0.15 6.06
C ALA A 259 -9.66 -1.60 5.77
N LEU A 260 -9.06 -2.27 6.75
CA LEU A 260 -8.65 -3.68 6.64
C LEU A 260 -9.83 -4.65 6.72
N ASP A 261 -10.80 -4.37 7.60
CA ASP A 261 -12.08 -5.06 7.65
C ASP A 261 -13.14 -4.11 7.07
N ARG A 262 -13.36 -4.25 5.76
CA ARG A 262 -14.25 -3.38 4.99
C ARG A 262 -15.71 -3.60 5.39
N ALA A 263 -16.11 -4.83 5.71
CA ALA A 263 -17.45 -5.14 6.19
C ALA A 263 -17.76 -4.39 7.49
N ALA A 264 -16.87 -4.43 8.48
CA ALA A 264 -17.03 -3.70 9.73
C ALA A 264 -17.01 -2.17 9.52
N PHE A 265 -16.09 -1.66 8.71
CA PHE A 265 -16.07 -0.22 8.35
C PHE A 265 -17.41 0.25 7.75
N ASN A 266 -17.97 -0.53 6.82
CA ASN A 266 -19.25 -0.20 6.21
C ASN A 266 -20.42 -0.33 7.21
N ALA A 267 -20.40 -1.36 8.08
CA ALA A 267 -21.40 -1.53 9.13
C ALA A 267 -21.39 -0.33 10.10
N ALA A 268 -20.22 0.10 10.58
CA ALA A 268 -20.09 1.26 11.47
C ALA A 268 -20.76 2.51 10.88
N ASN A 269 -20.56 2.77 9.59
CA ASN A 269 -21.20 3.87 8.89
C ASN A 269 -22.72 3.68 8.72
N ARG A 270 -23.21 2.48 8.40
CA ARG A 270 -24.64 2.20 8.30
C ARG A 270 -25.38 2.34 9.64
N ILE A 271 -24.77 1.94 10.75
CA ILE A 271 -25.32 2.11 12.11
C ILE A 271 -25.76 3.56 12.33
N VAL A 272 -24.92 4.52 11.92
CA VAL A 272 -25.18 5.95 12.11
C VAL A 272 -25.88 6.62 10.93
N GLY A 273 -26.20 5.86 9.87
CA GLY A 273 -26.86 6.34 8.66
C GLY A 273 -25.98 7.19 7.75
N ASN A 274 -24.65 6.98 7.77
CA ASN A 274 -23.72 7.71 6.90
C ASN A 274 -23.72 7.13 5.47
N PRO A 275 -23.43 7.96 4.44
CA PRO A 275 -23.10 7.48 3.11
C PRO A 275 -21.93 6.49 3.12
N ALA A 276 -21.95 5.53 2.19
CA ALA A 276 -20.86 4.57 2.03
C ALA A 276 -19.52 5.28 1.77
N GLY A 277 -18.47 4.83 2.44
CA GLY A 277 -17.14 5.42 2.31
C GLY A 277 -16.90 6.69 3.14
N THR A 278 -17.86 7.12 3.96
CA THR A 278 -17.63 8.18 4.95
C THR A 278 -16.45 7.80 5.87
N PRO A 279 -15.45 8.68 6.06
CA PRO A 279 -14.28 8.36 6.88
C PRO A 279 -14.68 7.98 8.31
N ALA A 280 -14.06 6.92 8.82
CA ALA A 280 -14.24 6.41 10.16
C ALA A 280 -12.88 6.21 10.84
N LEU A 281 -12.88 6.17 12.16
CA LEU A 281 -11.66 5.95 12.94
C LEU A 281 -11.45 4.45 13.15
N GLU A 282 -10.36 3.89 12.64
CA GLU A 282 -9.94 2.51 12.89
C GLU A 282 -9.18 2.43 14.22
N LEU A 283 -9.69 1.59 15.11
CA LEU A 283 -9.21 1.36 16.47
C LEU A 283 -8.59 -0.03 16.56
N THR A 284 -7.29 -0.10 16.88
CA THR A 284 -6.57 -1.36 17.03
C THR A 284 -6.41 -1.72 18.50
N LEU A 285 -6.80 -2.94 18.89
CA LEU A 285 -6.72 -3.50 20.26
C LEU A 285 -7.55 -2.79 21.35
N GLY A 286 -8.43 -1.85 20.98
CA GLY A 286 -9.34 -1.19 21.92
C GLY A 286 -8.64 -0.28 22.95
N GLY A 287 -9.27 -0.08 24.10
CA GLY A 287 -8.79 0.83 25.15
C GLY A 287 -8.91 2.33 24.82
N PHE A 288 -9.59 2.66 23.72
CA PHE A 288 -9.80 4.03 23.27
C PHE A 288 -10.88 4.71 24.12
N SER A 289 -10.68 5.99 24.45
CA SER A 289 -11.68 6.79 25.17
C SER A 289 -11.70 8.23 24.69
N PHE A 290 -12.89 8.82 24.64
CA PHE A 290 -13.08 10.21 24.30
C PHE A 290 -14.25 10.81 25.09
N GLU A 291 -14.27 12.14 25.16
CA GLU A 291 -15.38 12.92 25.71
C GLU A 291 -16.08 13.68 24.58
N SER A 292 -17.42 13.67 24.59
CA SER A 292 -18.23 14.44 23.66
C SER A 292 -18.49 15.85 24.18
N SER A 293 -18.26 16.86 23.36
CA SER A 293 -18.65 18.25 23.66
C SER A 293 -20.07 18.60 23.19
N THR A 294 -20.68 17.73 22.39
CA THR A 294 -21.96 17.97 21.71
C THR A 294 -22.87 16.75 21.80
N ARG A 295 -24.11 16.90 21.34
CA ARG A 295 -24.96 15.76 21.04
C ARG A 295 -24.44 15.05 19.80
N ALA A 296 -24.33 13.73 19.87
CA ALA A 296 -23.86 12.92 18.75
C ALA A 296 -24.50 11.53 18.75
N VAL A 297 -24.51 10.90 17.58
CA VAL A 297 -24.82 9.47 17.46
C VAL A 297 -23.59 8.77 16.91
N ILE A 298 -23.08 7.78 17.64
CA ILE A 298 -21.92 6.99 17.22
C ILE A 298 -22.32 5.55 16.89
N GLY A 299 -21.50 4.90 16.08
CA GLY A 299 -21.62 3.49 15.74
C GLY A 299 -20.27 2.82 15.81
N LEU A 300 -20.24 1.61 16.37
CA LEU A 300 -19.04 0.78 16.46
C LEU A 300 -19.29 -0.59 15.84
N ALA A 301 -18.38 -1.03 14.99
CA ALA A 301 -18.40 -2.37 14.41
C ALA A 301 -16.98 -2.93 14.30
N GLY A 302 -16.84 -4.24 14.07
CA GLY A 302 -15.56 -4.96 14.04
C GLY A 302 -15.34 -5.74 15.32
N ALA A 303 -14.11 -5.69 15.86
CA ALA A 303 -13.67 -6.44 17.04
C ALA A 303 -14.65 -6.34 18.22
N ALA A 304 -14.74 -7.42 19.00
CA ALA A 304 -15.71 -7.55 20.08
C ALA A 304 -15.28 -6.74 21.32
N LEU A 305 -15.67 -5.47 21.36
CA LEU A 305 -15.35 -4.53 22.44
C LEU A 305 -16.53 -4.36 23.40
N THR A 306 -16.24 -4.10 24.67
CA THR A 306 -17.23 -3.49 25.58
C THR A 306 -17.23 -1.98 25.40
N VAL A 307 -18.41 -1.36 25.43
CA VAL A 307 -18.56 0.10 25.33
C VAL A 307 -19.29 0.60 26.57
N THR A 308 -18.63 1.44 27.36
CA THR A 308 -19.24 2.05 28.55
C THR A 308 -19.31 3.56 28.33
N VAL A 309 -20.49 4.15 28.53
CA VAL A 309 -20.68 5.60 28.54
C VAL A 309 -20.92 6.04 29.98
N ARG A 310 -20.09 6.97 30.46
CA ARG A 310 -20.29 7.66 31.73
C ARG A 310 -20.81 9.06 31.46
N ASP A 311 -21.99 9.36 31.98
CA ASP A 311 -22.62 10.67 31.79
C ASP A 311 -22.01 11.77 32.69
N ALA A 312 -22.41 13.01 32.44
CA ALA A 312 -21.96 14.18 33.21
C ALA A 312 -22.33 14.13 34.71
N ALA A 313 -23.32 13.31 35.09
CA ALA A 313 -23.70 13.06 36.48
C ALA A 313 -22.90 11.90 37.13
N GLY A 314 -21.98 11.27 36.38
CA GLY A 314 -21.12 10.19 36.84
C GLY A 314 -21.76 8.80 36.77
N ARG A 315 -22.93 8.63 36.15
CA ARG A 315 -23.58 7.33 35.99
C ARG A 315 -23.02 6.62 34.76
N SER A 316 -22.66 5.35 34.91
CA SER A 316 -22.13 4.53 33.81
C SER A 316 -23.19 3.55 33.29
N ARG A 317 -23.22 3.36 31.97
CA ARG A 317 -24.04 2.36 31.29
C ARG A 317 -23.24 1.66 30.19
N ASP A 318 -23.46 0.37 30.04
CA ASP A 318 -22.86 -0.41 28.97
C ASP A 318 -23.78 -0.45 27.75
N PHE A 319 -23.17 -0.39 26.57
CA PHE A 319 -23.84 -0.42 25.29
C PHE A 319 -23.25 -1.53 24.42
N PRO A 320 -24.07 -2.18 23.59
CA PRO A 320 -23.57 -3.13 22.61
C PRO A 320 -22.84 -2.41 21.47
N THR A 321 -21.90 -3.10 20.83
CA THR A 321 -21.46 -2.74 19.48
C THR A 321 -22.55 -3.12 18.46
N TYR A 322 -22.38 -2.71 17.21
CA TYR A 322 -23.34 -2.93 16.12
C TYR A 322 -24.72 -2.28 16.31
N ALA A 323 -24.82 -1.29 17.21
CA ALA A 323 -26.03 -0.51 17.45
C ALA A 323 -25.70 0.98 17.58
N PRO A 324 -26.65 1.90 17.27
CA PRO A 324 -26.42 3.32 17.43
C PRO A 324 -26.44 3.71 18.91
N ILE A 325 -25.46 4.51 19.33
CA ILE A 325 -25.35 5.02 20.70
C ILE A 325 -25.49 6.54 20.65
N SER A 326 -26.49 7.06 21.36
CA SER A 326 -26.69 8.50 21.52
C SER A 326 -25.80 9.01 22.66
N LEU A 327 -25.16 10.15 22.43
CA LEU A 327 -24.31 10.86 23.38
C LEU A 327 -24.86 12.25 23.65
N GLU A 328 -24.74 12.70 24.88
CA GLU A 328 -24.97 14.08 25.31
C GLU A 328 -23.64 14.80 25.56
N PRO A 329 -23.63 16.15 25.58
CA PRO A 329 -22.45 16.91 26.00
C PRO A 329 -21.95 16.51 27.39
N GLY A 330 -20.66 16.25 27.51
CA GLY A 330 -20.00 15.80 28.75
C GLY A 330 -19.94 14.27 28.91
N ASP A 331 -20.58 13.50 28.04
CA ASP A 331 -20.48 12.04 28.07
C ASP A 331 -19.05 11.60 27.75
N VAL A 332 -18.53 10.67 28.56
CA VAL A 332 -17.23 10.02 28.34
C VAL A 332 -17.47 8.59 27.89
N VAL A 333 -17.04 8.28 26.68
CA VAL A 333 -17.10 6.93 26.10
C VAL A 333 -15.76 6.24 26.35
N THR A 334 -15.82 5.01 26.85
CA THR A 334 -14.67 4.14 27.03
C THR A 334 -14.91 2.81 26.32
N MET A 335 -13.97 2.42 25.47
CA MET A 335 -13.98 1.13 24.78
C MET A 335 -12.96 0.21 25.45
N GLY A 336 -13.40 -0.98 25.88
CA GLY A 336 -12.53 -1.98 26.49
C GLY A 336 -11.53 -2.60 25.50
N HIS A 337 -10.85 -3.66 25.92
CA HIS A 337 -9.99 -4.45 25.05
C HIS A 337 -10.76 -5.64 24.45
N PRO A 338 -10.57 -5.97 23.16
CA PRO A 338 -11.29 -7.07 22.54
C PRO A 338 -10.72 -8.42 22.96
N GLN A 339 -11.61 -9.38 23.20
CA GLN A 339 -11.23 -10.81 23.37
C GLN A 339 -11.14 -11.55 22.02
N LYS A 340 -11.85 -11.05 21.01
CA LYS A 340 -11.90 -11.57 19.65
C LYS A 340 -11.81 -10.44 18.64
N GLY A 341 -11.08 -10.68 17.56
CA GLY A 341 -10.74 -9.68 16.56
C GLY A 341 -9.68 -8.69 17.07
N MET A 342 -9.23 -7.83 16.17
CA MET A 342 -8.16 -6.86 16.43
C MET A 342 -8.59 -5.41 16.16
N ARG A 343 -9.49 -5.20 15.19
CA ARG A 343 -9.82 -3.86 14.67
C ARG A 343 -11.30 -3.56 14.82
N ALA A 344 -11.62 -2.40 15.38
CA ALA A 344 -12.97 -1.85 15.37
C ALA A 344 -12.99 -0.51 14.64
N TYR A 345 -14.16 -0.11 14.14
CA TYR A 345 -14.35 1.15 13.45
C TYR A 345 -15.36 1.98 14.23
N LEU A 346 -14.96 3.20 14.60
CA LEU A 346 -15.84 4.20 15.18
C LEU A 346 -16.29 5.15 14.08
N ALA A 347 -17.59 5.19 13.85
CA ALA A 347 -18.25 6.18 13.01
C ALA A 347 -19.11 7.12 13.88
N VAL A 348 -19.32 8.33 13.38
CA VAL A 348 -20.22 9.33 13.95
C VAL A 348 -21.19 9.77 12.86
N ARG A 349 -22.45 9.96 13.21
CA ARG A 349 -23.47 10.45 12.27
C ARG A 349 -23.05 11.81 11.71
N GLY A 350 -23.05 11.94 10.38
CA GLY A 350 -22.51 13.12 9.67
C GLY A 350 -21.03 13.01 9.30
N GLY A 351 -20.28 12.15 9.99
CA GLY A 351 -18.87 11.90 9.76
C GLY A 351 -17.92 12.86 10.48
N PHE A 352 -16.63 12.52 10.47
CA PHE A 352 -15.58 13.38 10.99
C PHE A 352 -15.17 14.43 9.96
N ASP A 353 -14.81 15.62 10.44
CA ASP A 353 -14.27 16.67 9.60
C ASP A 353 -12.76 16.46 9.39
N VAL A 354 -12.43 15.50 8.53
CA VAL A 354 -11.06 15.14 8.16
C VAL A 354 -10.81 15.49 6.69
N ALA A 355 -9.74 16.24 6.45
CA ALA A 355 -9.37 16.65 5.09
C ALA A 355 -8.74 15.47 4.33
N PRO A 356 -9.17 15.20 3.08
CA PRO A 356 -8.55 14.17 2.27
C PRO A 356 -7.12 14.59 1.87
N VAL A 357 -6.24 13.59 1.79
CA VAL A 357 -4.85 13.72 1.36
C VAL A 357 -4.66 12.85 0.12
N LEU A 358 -4.33 13.49 -1.00
CA LEU A 358 -4.29 12.84 -2.32
C LEU A 358 -5.61 12.13 -2.66
N GLY A 359 -6.74 12.78 -2.34
CA GLY A 359 -8.08 12.28 -2.65
C GLY A 359 -8.68 11.29 -1.64
N SER A 360 -8.00 10.99 -0.52
CA SER A 360 -8.51 10.04 0.49
C SER A 360 -8.13 10.43 1.93
N ALA A 361 -9.02 10.14 2.87
CA ALA A 361 -8.81 10.28 4.32
C ALA A 361 -8.13 9.06 4.96
N SER A 362 -7.74 8.04 4.19
CA SER A 362 -7.06 6.86 4.71
C SER A 362 -5.61 7.13 5.10
N THR A 363 -5.19 6.71 6.29
CA THR A 363 -3.77 6.75 6.69
C THR A 363 -3.05 5.49 6.23
N ASP A 364 -2.07 5.65 5.34
CA ASP A 364 -1.08 4.64 4.96
C ASP A 364 0.11 4.73 5.92
N THR A 365 0.30 3.70 6.74
CA THR A 365 1.34 3.65 7.76
C THR A 365 2.73 3.34 7.21
N LEU A 366 2.84 2.72 6.02
CA LEU A 366 4.12 2.46 5.38
C LEU A 366 4.64 3.72 4.67
N ALA A 367 3.76 4.36 3.89
CA ALA A 367 4.07 5.56 3.13
C ALA A 367 4.11 6.83 4.00
N VAL A 368 3.50 6.79 5.19
CA VAL A 368 3.26 7.95 6.05
C VAL A 368 2.47 9.02 5.29
N VAL A 369 1.34 8.61 4.71
CA VAL A 369 0.46 9.44 3.88
C VAL A 369 -0.95 9.38 4.43
N GLY A 370 -1.59 10.53 4.61
CA GLY A 370 -2.95 10.62 5.14
C GLY A 370 -3.03 11.58 6.32
N PRO A 371 -4.17 11.62 7.01
CA PRO A 371 -4.32 12.34 8.27
C PRO A 371 -3.35 11.81 9.34
N GLU A 372 -2.95 12.70 10.25
CA GLU A 372 -2.10 12.32 11.38
C GLU A 372 -2.78 11.26 12.27
N PRO A 373 -2.01 10.33 12.86
CA PRO A 373 -2.54 9.40 13.85
C PRO A 373 -3.15 10.14 15.05
N VAL A 374 -4.31 9.69 15.47
CA VAL A 374 -5.04 10.21 16.63
C VAL A 374 -4.39 9.71 17.91
N THR A 375 -3.99 10.64 18.77
CA THR A 375 -3.30 10.38 20.04
C THR A 375 -4.04 11.02 21.23
N MET A 376 -3.56 10.80 22.46
CA MET A 376 -4.19 11.35 23.65
C MET A 376 -4.16 12.88 23.58
N GLY A 377 -5.30 13.53 23.85
CA GLY A 377 -5.44 14.97 23.73
C GLY A 377 -5.79 15.48 22.33
N SER A 378 -5.77 14.61 21.29
CA SER A 378 -6.30 14.97 19.97
C SER A 378 -7.76 15.41 20.07
N VAL A 379 -8.10 16.37 19.23
CA VAL A 379 -9.47 16.90 19.07
C VAL A 379 -9.98 16.44 17.71
N LEU A 380 -11.07 15.69 17.71
CA LEU A 380 -11.72 15.19 16.50
C LEU A 380 -12.93 16.06 16.20
N ALA A 381 -12.80 16.95 15.22
CA ALA A 381 -13.93 17.75 14.75
C ALA A 381 -14.97 16.87 14.05
N LEU A 382 -16.25 17.17 14.29
CA LEU A 382 -17.38 16.50 13.65
C LEU A 382 -17.92 17.40 12.54
N LYS A 383 -18.42 16.79 11.46
CA LYS A 383 -19.18 17.54 10.46
C LYS A 383 -20.57 17.84 11.00
N GLU A 384 -21.05 19.05 10.75
CA GLU A 384 -22.46 19.44 10.97
C GLU A 384 -23.37 19.05 9.78
N GLU A 385 -22.88 18.21 8.87
CA GLU A 385 -23.54 17.90 7.61
C GLU A 385 -24.69 16.91 7.82
N SER A 386 -25.91 17.36 7.55
CA SER A 386 -27.14 16.55 7.64
C SER A 386 -27.64 16.04 6.29
N MET A 387 -27.05 16.49 5.18
CA MET A 387 -27.46 16.11 3.83
C MET A 387 -26.93 14.72 3.45
N GLY A 388 -27.76 13.91 2.81
CA GLY A 388 -27.39 12.57 2.34
C GLY A 388 -27.38 11.48 3.43
N LEU A 389 -27.74 11.81 4.67
CA LEU A 389 -27.88 10.83 5.73
C LEU A 389 -29.09 9.92 5.51
N ALA A 390 -28.87 8.62 5.67
CA ALA A 390 -29.92 7.61 5.72
C ALA A 390 -30.45 7.45 7.16
N SER A 391 -31.49 6.63 7.30
CA SER A 391 -31.92 6.10 8.59
C SER A 391 -30.80 5.30 9.25
N VAL A 392 -30.75 5.33 10.58
CA VAL A 392 -29.85 4.47 11.36
C VAL A 392 -30.22 3.00 11.16
N SER A 393 -29.21 2.13 11.13
CA SER A 393 -29.40 0.68 11.13
C SER A 393 -29.38 0.16 12.56
N LEU A 394 -30.38 -0.66 12.92
CA LEU A 394 -30.54 -1.21 14.28
C LEU A 394 -30.16 -2.70 14.37
N ASP A 395 -30.01 -3.36 13.22
CA ASP A 395 -29.91 -4.82 13.11
C ASP A 395 -28.61 -5.25 12.41
N GLU A 396 -27.56 -4.41 12.47
CA GLU A 396 -26.25 -4.80 11.94
C GLU A 396 -25.64 -5.94 12.75
N LEU A 397 -24.90 -6.82 12.08
CA LEU A 397 -24.22 -7.95 12.71
C LEU A 397 -22.80 -8.10 12.12
N PRO A 398 -21.86 -8.71 12.86
CA PRO A 398 -20.57 -9.09 12.31
C PRO A 398 -20.73 -9.96 11.06
N ALA A 399 -19.92 -9.72 10.03
CA ALA A 399 -19.97 -10.47 8.78
C ALA A 399 -19.46 -11.93 8.91
N PHE A 400 -18.68 -12.21 9.95
CA PHE A 400 -18.09 -13.52 10.24
C PHE A 400 -17.75 -13.63 11.73
N ASP A 401 -17.52 -14.86 12.20
CA ASP A 401 -17.02 -15.12 13.54
C ASP A 401 -15.59 -14.59 13.70
N LEU A 402 -15.40 -13.69 14.66
CA LEU A 402 -14.10 -13.06 14.89
C LEU A 402 -13.11 -14.05 15.54
N PRO A 403 -11.85 -14.09 15.08
CA PRO A 403 -10.84 -15.00 15.63
C PRO A 403 -10.28 -14.51 16.97
N ALA A 404 -9.92 -15.44 17.84
CA ALA A 404 -9.20 -15.21 19.10
C ALA A 404 -7.72 -15.60 19.01
N ALA A 405 -6.93 -15.16 19.99
CA ALA A 405 -5.59 -15.71 20.19
C ALA A 405 -5.68 -17.23 20.47
N GLY A 406 -4.82 -18.02 19.83
CA GLY A 406 -4.85 -19.49 19.93
C GLY A 406 -5.73 -20.19 18.89
N ASP A 407 -6.62 -19.47 18.20
CA ASP A 407 -7.43 -20.06 17.13
C ASP A 407 -6.59 -20.38 15.90
N VAL A 408 -7.07 -21.34 15.09
CA VAL A 408 -6.54 -21.63 13.75
C VAL A 408 -7.53 -21.12 12.72
N VAL A 409 -7.18 -20.03 12.05
CA VAL A 409 -7.98 -19.39 11.00
C VAL A 409 -7.64 -20.00 9.65
N THR A 410 -8.63 -20.47 8.90
CA THR A 410 -8.41 -20.97 7.53
C THR A 410 -8.64 -19.84 6.54
N LEU A 411 -7.65 -19.55 5.71
CA LEU A 411 -7.74 -18.56 4.64
C LEU A 411 -7.65 -19.26 3.29
N ASP A 412 -8.64 -18.99 2.44
CA ASP A 412 -8.63 -19.39 1.05
C ASP A 412 -7.59 -18.60 0.27
N VAL A 413 -6.85 -19.28 -0.62
CA VAL A 413 -5.74 -18.72 -1.38
C VAL A 413 -5.89 -19.04 -2.86
N VAL A 414 -5.69 -18.04 -3.72
CA VAL A 414 -5.44 -18.20 -5.15
C VAL A 414 -3.93 -18.36 -5.32
N LEU A 415 -3.48 -19.49 -5.86
CA LEU A 415 -2.06 -19.69 -6.15
C LEU A 415 -1.63 -18.81 -7.33
N GLY A 416 -0.45 -18.20 -7.22
CA GLY A 416 0.14 -17.30 -8.20
C GLY A 416 0.58 -15.96 -7.58
N PRO A 417 1.26 -15.09 -8.33
CA PRO A 417 1.70 -15.29 -9.72
C PRO A 417 2.98 -16.10 -9.85
N ARG A 418 3.73 -16.35 -8.76
CA ARG A 418 5.05 -17.01 -8.79
C ARG A 418 5.06 -18.36 -8.09
N THR A 419 3.98 -19.13 -8.16
CA THR A 419 3.92 -20.47 -7.56
C THR A 419 5.01 -21.40 -8.13
N GLU A 420 5.36 -21.23 -9.40
CA GLU A 420 6.40 -22.01 -10.10
C GLU A 420 7.83 -21.76 -9.58
N TRP A 421 8.03 -20.69 -8.79
CA TRP A 421 9.30 -20.41 -8.11
C TRP A 421 9.54 -21.29 -6.88
N PHE A 422 8.56 -22.09 -6.48
CA PHE A 422 8.60 -22.96 -5.32
C PHE A 422 8.63 -24.43 -5.76
N THR A 423 9.25 -25.28 -4.96
CA THR A 423 9.19 -26.73 -5.20
C THR A 423 7.81 -27.26 -4.81
N GLN A 424 7.46 -28.44 -5.31
CA GLN A 424 6.21 -29.12 -4.92
C GLN A 424 6.10 -29.26 -3.40
N LYS A 425 7.21 -29.61 -2.74
CA LYS A 425 7.33 -29.65 -1.28
C LYS A 425 7.12 -28.28 -0.64
N GLY A 426 7.61 -27.19 -1.24
CA GLY A 426 7.33 -25.82 -0.81
C GLY A 426 5.83 -25.52 -0.81
N ILE A 427 5.12 -25.88 -1.87
CA ILE A 427 3.66 -25.69 -1.98
C ILE A 427 2.93 -26.53 -0.92
N GLU A 428 3.30 -27.81 -0.76
CA GLU A 428 2.74 -28.69 0.26
C GLU A 428 3.01 -28.17 1.69
N THR A 429 4.17 -27.55 1.89
CA THR A 429 4.55 -26.92 3.17
C THR A 429 3.70 -25.70 3.47
N LEU A 430 3.33 -24.90 2.46
CA LEU A 430 2.42 -23.75 2.63
C LEU A 430 1.06 -24.20 3.18
N THR A 431 0.51 -25.28 2.64
CA THR A 431 -0.87 -25.71 2.90
C THR A 431 -0.98 -26.75 4.01
N GLY A 432 0.08 -27.52 4.24
CA GLY A 432 0.10 -28.67 5.16
C GLY A 432 0.38 -28.30 6.62
N GLN A 433 1.06 -27.18 6.88
CA GLN A 433 1.36 -26.73 8.25
C GLN A 433 0.48 -25.55 8.68
N ILE A 434 0.52 -25.25 9.98
CA ILE A 434 -0.05 -24.02 10.54
C ILE A 434 1.03 -22.95 10.67
N TRP A 435 0.65 -21.70 10.40
CA TRP A 435 1.53 -20.55 10.42
C TRP A 435 1.18 -19.64 11.59
N LYS A 436 2.08 -19.49 12.56
CA LYS A 436 1.84 -18.63 13.72
C LYS A 436 1.95 -17.16 13.33
N VAL A 437 0.97 -16.36 13.71
CA VAL A 437 1.02 -14.90 13.56
C VAL A 437 1.97 -14.31 14.60
N THR A 438 3.00 -13.60 14.14
CA THR A 438 4.03 -13.04 15.03
C THR A 438 3.69 -11.62 15.50
N PRO A 439 4.28 -11.15 16.62
CA PRO A 439 4.10 -9.78 17.12
C PRO A 439 4.60 -8.66 16.20
N GLN A 440 5.36 -8.99 15.15
CA GLN A 440 5.86 -8.02 14.17
C GLN A 440 4.85 -7.71 13.05
N SER A 441 3.60 -8.17 13.19
CA SER A 441 2.50 -7.95 12.26
C SER A 441 1.85 -6.58 12.45
N ASN A 442 1.49 -5.92 11.37
CA ASN A 442 0.87 -4.59 11.36
C ASN A 442 -0.04 -4.40 10.14
N ARG A 443 -0.43 -3.17 9.80
CA ARG A 443 -1.28 -2.86 8.62
C ARG A 443 -0.61 -3.13 7.27
N VAL A 444 0.72 -3.21 7.22
CA VAL A 444 1.49 -3.54 6.01
C VAL A 444 1.39 -5.04 5.71
N GLY A 445 1.47 -5.86 6.76
CA GLY A 445 1.32 -7.30 6.60
C GLY A 445 1.39 -8.10 7.90
N ILE A 446 0.87 -9.32 7.81
CA ILE A 446 0.95 -10.35 8.84
C ILE A 446 2.23 -11.15 8.61
N ARG A 447 3.13 -11.11 9.58
CA ARG A 447 4.37 -11.88 9.54
C ARG A 447 4.13 -13.25 10.16
N LEU A 448 4.53 -14.29 9.45
CA LEU A 448 4.20 -15.66 9.77
C LEU A 448 5.44 -16.47 10.12
N ALA A 449 5.30 -17.34 11.12
CA ALA A 449 6.31 -18.29 11.53
C ALA A 449 5.79 -19.72 11.39
N GLY A 450 6.46 -20.52 10.56
CA GLY A 450 6.25 -21.96 10.40
C GLY A 450 7.45 -22.76 10.88
N ALA A 451 7.22 -24.02 11.23
CA ALA A 451 8.27 -24.94 11.67
C ALA A 451 9.23 -25.29 10.52
N VAL A 452 8.70 -25.39 9.31
CA VAL A 452 9.47 -25.67 8.09
C VAL A 452 9.41 -24.45 7.17
N PRO A 453 10.57 -23.86 6.78
CA PRO A 453 10.59 -22.76 5.82
C PRO A 453 10.16 -23.24 4.43
N LEU A 454 9.49 -22.37 3.66
CA LEU A 454 9.11 -22.66 2.29
C LEU A 454 10.34 -22.82 1.40
N GLU A 455 10.37 -23.93 0.66
CA GLU A 455 11.46 -24.28 -0.23
C GLU A 455 11.25 -23.62 -1.61
N ARG A 456 12.19 -22.75 -1.98
CA ARG A 456 12.24 -22.10 -3.30
C ARG A 456 13.05 -22.96 -4.27
N ARG A 457 12.56 -23.07 -5.51
CA ARG A 457 13.29 -23.66 -6.64
C ARG A 457 14.35 -22.69 -7.18
N ASP A 458 14.02 -21.40 -7.19
CA ASP A 458 14.88 -20.33 -7.67
C ASP A 458 15.28 -19.40 -6.51
N SER A 459 16.59 -19.29 -6.28
CA SER A 459 17.19 -18.41 -5.27
C SER A 459 17.59 -17.04 -5.82
N ALA A 460 17.37 -16.78 -7.11
CA ALA A 460 17.62 -15.48 -7.71
C ALA A 460 16.74 -14.38 -7.11
N GLU A 461 17.20 -13.14 -7.28
CA GLU A 461 16.36 -11.97 -7.03
C GLU A 461 15.36 -11.82 -8.17
N LEU A 462 14.08 -11.67 -7.82
CA LEU A 462 13.04 -11.33 -8.77
C LEU A 462 13.18 -9.84 -9.11
N PRO A 463 13.16 -9.44 -10.40
CA PRO A 463 12.94 -8.04 -10.77
C PRO A 463 11.71 -7.50 -10.05
N SER A 464 11.66 -6.20 -9.74
CA SER A 464 10.50 -5.65 -9.04
C SER A 464 9.21 -5.89 -9.84
N GLU A 465 8.16 -6.36 -9.17
CA GLU A 465 6.83 -6.63 -9.74
C GLU A 465 5.75 -6.00 -8.86
N GLY A 466 4.59 -5.70 -9.46
CA GLY A 466 3.42 -5.26 -8.72
C GLY A 466 2.97 -6.30 -7.69
N THR A 467 2.59 -5.84 -6.49
CA THR A 467 2.07 -6.67 -5.42
C THR A 467 0.66 -6.23 -5.04
N ALA A 468 -0.22 -7.18 -4.74
CA ALA A 468 -1.60 -6.92 -4.36
C ALA A 468 -1.85 -7.18 -2.87
N THR A 469 -2.93 -6.59 -2.34
CA THR A 469 -3.43 -6.91 -1.00
C THR A 469 -3.80 -8.40 -0.96
N GLY A 470 -3.44 -9.09 0.13
CA GLY A 470 -3.59 -10.53 0.25
C GLY A 470 -2.39 -11.34 -0.25
N ALA A 471 -1.43 -10.74 -0.96
CA ALA A 471 -0.26 -11.44 -1.47
C ALA A 471 0.57 -12.10 -0.34
N ILE A 472 0.93 -13.35 -0.53
CA ILE A 472 1.78 -14.15 0.39
C ILE A 472 3.19 -14.13 -0.19
N GLN A 473 3.96 -13.12 0.21
CA GLN A 473 5.33 -12.94 -0.23
C GLN A 473 6.29 -13.81 0.58
N VAL A 474 7.28 -14.43 -0.07
CA VAL A 474 8.23 -15.34 0.57
C VAL A 474 9.68 -14.85 0.39
N PRO A 475 10.26 -14.21 1.42
CA PRO A 475 11.68 -13.85 1.46
C PRO A 475 12.61 -15.07 1.45
N HIS A 476 13.92 -14.84 1.38
CA HIS A 476 14.96 -15.89 1.43
C HIS A 476 14.91 -16.78 2.70
N SER A 477 14.33 -16.27 3.79
CA SER A 477 14.14 -17.07 5.02
C SER A 477 13.11 -18.19 4.87
N GLY A 478 12.29 -18.16 3.82
CA GLY A 478 11.15 -19.07 3.63
C GLY A 478 9.98 -18.83 4.59
N GLN A 479 10.03 -17.77 5.40
CA GLN A 479 8.97 -17.39 6.34
C GLN A 479 8.05 -16.35 5.69
N PRO A 480 6.77 -16.66 5.43
CA PRO A 480 5.90 -15.81 4.62
C PRO A 480 5.53 -14.49 5.31
N VAL A 481 5.23 -13.49 4.48
CA VAL A 481 4.54 -12.27 4.89
C VAL A 481 3.26 -12.16 4.06
N LEU A 482 2.11 -12.14 4.72
CA LEU A 482 0.81 -11.88 4.10
C LEU A 482 0.58 -10.37 4.06
N PHE A 483 0.59 -9.78 2.88
CA PHE A 483 0.38 -8.36 2.68
C PHE A 483 -1.07 -7.92 2.92
N LEU A 484 -1.20 -6.78 3.57
CA LEU A 484 -2.45 -6.13 3.98
C LEU A 484 -2.52 -4.71 3.39
N ALA A 485 -3.57 -3.94 3.67
CA ALA A 485 -3.90 -2.69 2.96
C ALA A 485 -2.75 -1.67 2.77
N ASP A 486 -1.77 -1.59 3.68
CA ASP A 486 -0.63 -0.66 3.58
C ASP A 486 0.62 -1.32 2.96
N HIS A 487 0.45 -2.38 2.16
CA HIS A 487 1.56 -3.07 1.49
C HIS A 487 2.26 -2.17 0.46
N PRO A 488 3.56 -2.38 0.17
CA PRO A 488 4.23 -1.65 -0.90
C PRO A 488 3.57 -1.96 -2.26
N LEU A 489 3.63 -1.04 -3.22
CA LEU A 489 3.07 -1.29 -4.56
C LEU A 489 3.88 -2.33 -5.34
N THR A 490 5.19 -2.36 -5.13
CA THR A 490 6.08 -3.31 -5.80
C THR A 490 6.99 -4.03 -4.82
N GLY A 491 7.38 -5.27 -5.17
CA GLY A 491 8.27 -6.11 -4.37
C GLY A 491 9.24 -6.91 -5.22
N GLY A 492 10.36 -7.33 -4.61
CA GLY A 492 11.40 -8.13 -5.27
C GLY A 492 11.51 -9.57 -4.76
N TYR A 493 10.51 -10.04 -3.99
CA TYR A 493 10.42 -11.41 -3.52
C TYR A 493 9.22 -12.12 -4.15
N PRO A 494 9.33 -13.42 -4.45
CA PRO A 494 8.26 -14.17 -5.10
C PRO A 494 7.02 -14.25 -4.21
N VAL A 495 5.87 -14.09 -4.82
CA VAL A 495 4.55 -14.27 -4.22
C VAL A 495 4.02 -15.64 -4.63
N ILE A 496 3.84 -16.53 -3.65
CA ILE A 496 3.42 -17.93 -3.88
C ILE A 496 1.92 -18.05 -4.18
N GLY A 497 1.13 -17.12 -3.65
CA GLY A 497 -0.33 -17.05 -3.74
C GLY A 497 -0.83 -15.74 -3.13
N ALA A 498 -2.12 -15.45 -3.27
CA ALA A 498 -2.80 -14.38 -2.53
C ALA A 498 -4.07 -14.87 -1.85
N VAL A 499 -4.37 -14.34 -0.67
CA VAL A 499 -5.64 -14.60 0.03
C VAL A 499 -6.80 -14.12 -0.85
N ALA A 500 -7.81 -14.97 -1.00
CA ALA A 500 -9.00 -14.66 -1.79
C ALA A 500 -9.77 -13.46 -1.20
N ASP A 501 -10.37 -12.66 -2.07
CA ASP A 501 -10.96 -11.36 -1.72
C ASP A 501 -12.01 -11.43 -0.59
N HIS A 502 -12.76 -12.53 -0.52
CA HIS A 502 -13.79 -12.78 0.51
C HIS A 502 -13.22 -13.07 1.90
N HIS A 503 -11.92 -13.34 2.03
CA HIS A 503 -11.22 -13.56 3.29
C HIS A 503 -10.27 -12.43 3.69
N LEU A 504 -10.16 -11.36 2.89
CA LEU A 504 -9.31 -10.22 3.24
C LEU A 504 -9.81 -9.50 4.52
N ASP A 505 -11.12 -9.37 4.68
CA ASP A 505 -11.71 -8.74 5.88
C ASP A 505 -11.41 -9.58 7.13
N LEU A 506 -11.50 -10.91 7.01
CA LEU A 506 -11.12 -11.85 8.06
C LEU A 506 -9.63 -11.76 8.38
N ALA A 507 -8.75 -11.67 7.38
CA ALA A 507 -7.32 -11.48 7.57
C ALA A 507 -7.02 -10.19 8.36
N GLY A 508 -7.80 -9.13 8.13
CA GLY A 508 -7.76 -7.88 8.90
C GLY A 508 -8.11 -8.03 10.39
N GLN A 509 -8.68 -9.15 10.83
CA GLN A 509 -9.07 -9.38 12.23
C GLN A 509 -8.18 -10.39 12.97
N ILE A 510 -7.25 -11.07 12.29
CA ILE A 510 -6.44 -12.13 12.91
C ILE A 510 -5.46 -11.53 13.93
N PRO A 511 -5.55 -11.89 15.23
CA PRO A 511 -4.68 -11.34 16.25
C PRO A 511 -3.32 -12.06 16.28
N VAL A 512 -2.35 -11.41 16.94
CA VAL A 512 -1.08 -12.06 17.31
C VAL A 512 -1.35 -13.31 18.15
N ASN A 513 -0.53 -14.34 17.97
CA ASN A 513 -0.67 -15.67 18.58
C ASN A 513 -1.86 -16.52 18.10
N ALA A 514 -2.71 -16.02 17.19
CA ALA A 514 -3.49 -16.92 16.35
C ALA A 514 -2.58 -17.65 15.34
N SER A 515 -3.11 -18.68 14.70
CA SER A 515 -2.45 -19.39 13.61
C SER A 515 -3.29 -19.34 12.34
N ILE A 516 -2.63 -19.44 11.20
CA ILE A 516 -3.26 -19.46 9.88
C ILE A 516 -3.02 -20.81 9.22
N ARG A 517 -4.05 -21.37 8.58
CA ARG A 517 -3.94 -22.46 7.62
C ARG A 517 -4.36 -21.93 6.25
N PHE A 518 -3.51 -22.12 5.24
CA PHE A 518 -3.83 -21.74 3.87
C PHE A 518 -4.49 -22.88 3.12
N ARG A 519 -5.62 -22.59 2.46
CA ARG A 519 -6.38 -23.54 1.66
C ARG A 519 -6.44 -23.04 0.20
N PRO A 520 -5.71 -23.66 -0.74
CA PRO A 520 -5.84 -23.29 -2.14
C PRO A 520 -7.27 -23.52 -2.64
N VAL A 521 -7.83 -22.56 -3.36
CA VAL A 521 -9.16 -22.71 -4.00
C VAL A 521 -9.10 -23.50 -5.30
N GLY A 522 -7.88 -23.69 -5.83
CA GLY A 522 -7.60 -24.46 -7.04
C GLY A 522 -6.10 -24.59 -7.26
N PRO A 523 -5.66 -25.41 -8.24
CA PRO A 523 -4.27 -25.48 -8.65
C PRO A 523 -3.83 -24.18 -9.32
N PHE A 524 -2.53 -23.91 -9.32
CA PHE A 524 -1.95 -22.84 -10.14
C PHE A 524 -2.10 -23.18 -11.62
N ALA A 525 -2.60 -22.22 -12.40
CA ALA A 525 -2.65 -22.28 -13.85
C ALA A 525 -2.53 -20.87 -14.43
N GLU A 526 -1.77 -20.72 -15.51
CA GLU A 526 -1.77 -19.47 -16.28
C GLU A 526 -3.14 -19.22 -16.91
N ILE A 527 -3.49 -17.94 -17.05
CA ILE A 527 -4.75 -17.52 -17.64
C ILE A 527 -4.62 -17.63 -19.16
N ALA A 528 -5.36 -18.56 -19.75
CA ALA A 528 -5.46 -18.66 -21.20
C ALA A 528 -6.28 -17.49 -21.76
N ALA A 529 -5.72 -16.78 -22.74
CA ALA A 529 -6.45 -15.82 -23.55
C ALA A 529 -7.51 -16.58 -24.38
N GLN A 530 -8.79 -16.44 -24.03
CA GLN A 530 -9.88 -17.04 -24.81
C GLN A 530 -10.33 -16.08 -25.90
N THR A 531 -10.05 -16.40 -27.16
CA THR A 531 -10.63 -15.71 -28.31
C THR A 531 -12.07 -16.19 -28.53
N GLY A 532 -13.01 -15.54 -27.85
CA GLY A 532 -14.44 -15.47 -28.19
C GLY A 532 -15.17 -16.80 -28.42
N GLY A 533 -15.79 -17.33 -27.36
CA GLY A 533 -17.07 -18.04 -27.47
C GLY A 533 -18.10 -17.25 -26.67
N ALA A 534 -19.12 -16.70 -27.33
CA ALA A 534 -20.28 -16.12 -26.64
C ALA A 534 -20.97 -17.21 -25.79
N PRO A 535 -21.62 -16.83 -24.67
CA PRO A 535 -22.23 -17.78 -23.73
C PRO A 535 -23.28 -18.70 -24.37
#